data_AF-A0A941J8Q5-F1
#
_entry.id   AF-A0A941J8Q5-F1
#
_cell.length_a   1.000
_cell.length_b   1.000
_cell.length_c   1.000
_cell.angle_alpha   90.00
_cell.angle_beta   90.00
_cell.angle_gamma   90.00
#
_symmetry.space_group_name_H-M   'P 1'
#
loop_
_entity.id
_entity.type
_entity.pdbx_description
1 polymer ?
#
loop_
_entity_poly.entity_id
_entity_poly.type
_entity_poly.pdbx_seq_one_letter_code
_entity_poly.pdbx_strand_id
1 'polypeptide(L)' 'MVIEDDMNLVELLKYELMDSGFHVSYFKSGRKTFQKLKTLPPDAIVLDILLEEGGDGRLDPEGFKRIR' A
#
# COMPACT_ATOMS: atom_id res chain seq x y z
N MET A 1 5.88 -1.32 -2.16
CA MET A 1 5.09 -0.78 -1.03
C MET A 1 3.88 -1.69 -0.81
N VAL A 2 3.48 -1.93 0.43
CA VAL A 2 2.34 -2.79 0.80
C VAL A 2 1.28 -1.97 1.55
N ILE A 3 0.01 -2.10 1.16
CA ILE A 3 -1.16 -1.49 1.81
C ILE A 3 -2.14 -2.61 2.16
N GLU A 4 -2.29 -2.88 3.45
CA GLU A 4 -2.97 -4.08 3.98
C GLU A 4 -3.39 -3.77 5.43
N ASP A 5 -4.53 -4.27 5.91
CA ASP A 5 -4.99 -4.01 7.28
C ASP A 5 -4.73 -5.16 8.25
N ASP A 6 -4.52 -6.38 7.72
CA ASP A 6 -4.08 -7.56 8.47
C ASP A 6 -2.55 -7.61 8.65
N MET A 7 -2.09 -7.42 9.88
CA MET A 7 -0.67 -7.44 10.23
C MET A 7 0.02 -8.79 9.97
N ASN A 8 -0.69 -9.92 10.04
CA ASN A 8 -0.08 -11.22 9.78
C ASN A 8 0.31 -11.34 8.30
N LEU A 9 -0.58 -10.89 7.41
CA LEU A 9 -0.32 -10.90 5.97
C LEU A 9 0.78 -9.89 5.60
N VAL A 10 0.83 -8.74 6.27
CA VAL A 10 1.92 -7.76 6.12
C VAL A 10 3.27 -8.37 6.44
N GLU A 11 3.40 -9.08 7.56
CA GLU A 11 4.66 -9.69 7.98
C GLU A 11 5.12 -10.75 6.98
N LEU A 12 4.20 -11.59 6.51
CA LEU A 12 4.47 -12.59 5.48
C LEU A 12 4.95 -11.91 4.18
N LEU A 13 4.20 -10.94 3.65
CA LEU A 13 4.56 -10.24 2.42
C LEU A 13 5.90 -9.51 2.55
N LYS A 14 6.15 -8.87 3.69
CA LYS A 14 7.43 -8.19 3.94
C LYS A 14 8.57 -9.19 3.94
N TYR A 15 8.43 -10.33 4.61
CA TYR A 15 9.47 -11.36 4.65
C TYR A 15 9.82 -11.84 3.23
N GLU A 16 8.82 -12.28 2.45
CA GLU A 16 9.03 -12.82 1.10
C GLU A 16 9.65 -11.79 0.13
N LEU A 17 9.14 -10.54 0.17
CA LEU A 17 9.63 -9.48 -0.70
C LEU A 17 11.03 -9.02 -0.29
N MET A 18 11.32 -8.92 1.01
CA MET A 18 12.65 -8.54 1.49
C MET A 18 13.69 -9.64 1.20
N ASP A 19 13.32 -10.91 1.33
CA ASP A 19 14.18 -12.04 0.95
C ASP A 19 14.49 -12.04 -0.55
N SER A 20 13.52 -11.60 -1.37
CA SER A 20 13.69 -11.37 -2.81
C SER A 20 14.51 -10.10 -3.15
N GLY A 21 15.01 -9.37 -2.16
CA GLY A 21 15.86 -8.19 -2.33
C GLY A 21 15.11 -6.86 -2.49
N PHE A 22 13.80 -6.82 -2.27
CA PHE A 22 13.02 -5.58 -2.36
C PHE A 22 13.09 -4.77 -1.06
N HIS A 23 13.05 -3.44 -1.19
CA HIS A 23 12.80 -2.56 -0.05
C HIS A 23 11.29 -2.38 0.15
N VAL A 24 10.79 -2.77 1.34
CA VAL A 24 9.35 -2.82 1.60
C VAL A 24 8.93 -1.82 2.67
N SER A 25 8.16 -0.82 2.25
CA SER A 25 7.41 0.07 3.13
C SER A 25 5.96 -0.40 3.25
N TYR A 26 5.38 -0.29 4.46
CA TYR A 26 4.03 -0.75 4.77
C TYR A 26 3.13 0.39 5.28
N PHE A 27 1.84 0.34 4.91
CA PHE A 27 0.78 1.19 5.44
C PHE A 27 -0.48 0.40 5.76
N LYS A 28 -1.11 0.70 6.90
CA LYS A 28 -2.37 0.07 7.31
C LYS A 28 -3.60 0.53 6.51
N SER A 29 -3.53 1.68 5.82
CA SER A 29 -4.66 2.23 5.07
C SER A 29 -4.26 3.18 3.94
N GLY A 30 -5.11 3.28 2.92
CA GLY A 30 -4.89 4.09 1.72
C GLY A 30 -4.71 5.59 1.99
N ARG A 31 -5.56 6.19 2.83
CA ARG A 31 -5.54 7.65 3.12
C ARG A 31 -4.17 8.22 3.50
N LYS A 32 -3.43 7.58 4.42
CA LYS A 32 -2.08 8.05 4.82
C LYS A 32 -1.04 7.79 3.73
N THR A 33 -1.30 6.81 2.86
CA THR A 33 -0.39 6.38 1.81
C THR A 33 -0.29 7.39 0.68
N PHE A 34 -1.40 8.04 0.29
CA PHE A 34 -1.40 9.00 -0.83
C PHE A 34 -0.46 10.20 -0.64
N GLN A 35 -0.30 10.71 0.58
CA GLN A 35 0.66 11.79 0.85
C GLN A 35 2.10 11.31 0.70
N LYS A 36 2.37 10.05 1.10
CA LYS A 36 3.70 9.47 0.98
C LYS A 36 4.05 9.11 -0.46
N LEU A 37 3.10 8.59 -1.24
CA LEU A 37 3.29 8.28 -2.66
C LEU A 37 3.78 9.49 -3.47
N LYS A 38 3.34 10.72 -3.13
CA LYS A 38 3.80 11.95 -3.79
C LYS A 38 5.24 12.34 -3.47
N THR A 39 5.75 11.92 -2.32
CA THR A 39 7.09 12.31 -1.82
C THR A 39 8.10 11.18 -1.93
N LEU A 40 7.63 9.95 -2.03
CA LEU A 40 8.40 8.72 -2.14
C LEU A 40 7.63 7.74 -3.04
N PRO A 41 7.71 7.92 -4.37
CA PRO A 41 7.03 7.03 -5.31
C PRO A 41 7.69 5.64 -5.27
N PRO A 42 6.95 4.56 -4.97
CA PRO A 42 7.50 3.21 -5.04
C PRO A 42 7.50 2.70 -6.49
N ASP A 43 8.38 1.74 -6.78
CA ASP A 43 8.39 1.05 -8.08
C ASP A 43 7.16 0.14 -8.28
N ALA A 44 6.58 -0.34 -7.18
CA ALA A 44 5.39 -1.19 -7.17
C ALA A 44 4.58 -1.05 -5.88
N ILE A 45 3.26 -1.27 -6.00
CA ILE A 45 2.31 -1.26 -4.87
C ILE A 45 1.55 -2.59 -4.86
N VAL A 46 1.53 -3.24 -3.70
CA VAL A 46 0.63 -4.34 -3.37
C VAL A 46 -0.49 -3.75 -2.52
N LEU A 47 -1.72 -3.84 -3.00
CA LEU A 47 -2.91 -3.27 -2.37
C LEU A 47 -3.90 -4.40 -2.09
N ASP A 48 -4.35 -4.50 -0.85
CA ASP A 48 -5.47 -5.36 -0.51
C ASP A 48 -6.80 -4.82 -1.09
N ILE A 49 -7.52 -5.70 -1.75
CA ILE A 49 -8.83 -5.41 -2.36
C ILE A 49 -9.96 -5.43 -1.33
N LEU A 50 -9.75 -6.12 -0.20
CA LEU A 50 -10.73 -6.24 0.88
C LEU A 50 -10.60 -5.10 1.89
N LEU A 51 -9.62 -4.22 1.74
CA LEU A 51 -9.37 -3.09 2.61
C LEU A 51 -10.56 -2.12 2.60
N GLU A 52 -11.51 -2.34 3.52
CA GLU A 52 -12.66 -1.47 3.72
C GLU A 52 -12.17 -0.17 4.37
N GLU A 53 -12.15 0.92 3.60
CA GLU A 53 -11.81 2.22 4.18
C GLU A 53 -12.91 2.61 5.18
N GLY A 54 -12.56 2.62 6.47
CA GLY A 54 -13.44 3.02 7.55
C GLY A 54 -14.08 4.40 7.30
N GLY A 55 -15.34 4.39 6.86
CA GLY A 55 -16.23 5.55 6.76
C GLY A 55 -16.00 6.47 5.55
N ASP A 56 -16.98 6.48 4.64
CA ASP A 56 -17.19 7.35 3.45
C ASP A 56 -16.53 6.99 2.10
N GLY A 57 -15.83 5.86 2.04
CA GLY A 57 -16.11 4.86 1.00
C GLY A 57 -15.84 5.23 -0.46
N ARG A 58 -14.68 5.81 -0.79
CA ARG A 58 -14.07 5.64 -2.12
C ARG A 58 -12.55 5.67 -2.03
N LEU A 59 -11.90 4.51 -2.27
CA LEU A 59 -10.56 4.51 -2.86
C LEU A 59 -10.71 5.24 -4.20
N ASP A 60 -10.20 6.46 -4.32
CA ASP A 60 -10.19 7.16 -5.60
C ASP A 60 -9.20 6.45 -6.54
N PRO A 61 -9.66 5.65 -7.51
CA PRO A 61 -8.77 4.95 -8.43
C PRO A 61 -8.06 5.95 -9.36
N GLU A 62 -8.60 7.17 -9.51
CA GLU A 62 -7.94 8.26 -10.23
C GLU A 62 -6.71 8.79 -9.47
N GLY A 63 -6.64 8.60 -8.15
CA GLY A 63 -5.46 8.90 -7.35
C GLY A 63 -4.22 8.06 -7.75
N PHE A 64 -4.43 6.81 -8.20
CA PHE A 64 -3.37 5.93 -8.69
C PHE A 64 -2.96 6.23 -10.14
N LYS A 65 -3.91 6.62 -11.01
CA LYS A 65 -3.64 6.94 -12.42
C LYS A 65 -2.67 8.12 -12.64
N ARG A 66 -2.42 8.93 -11.61
CA ARG A 66 -1.67 10.19 -11.72
C ARG A 66 -0.21 10.12 -11.28
N ILE A 67 0.26 8.98 -10.82
CA ILE A 67 1.68 8.77 -10.52
C ILE A 67 2.35 8.32 -11.83
N ARG A 68 2.82 9.30 -12.60
CA ARG A 68 3.80 9.11 -13.68
C ARG A 68 5.14 9.68 -13.22
#